data_AF-A0A3P8V3B8-F1
#
_entry.id   AF-A0A3P8V3B8-F1
#
_cell.length_a   1.000
_cell.length_b   1.000
_cell.length_c   1.000
_cell.angle_alpha   90.00
_cell.angle_beta   90.00
_cell.angle_gamma   90.00
#
_symmetry.space_group_name_H-M   'P 1'
#
loop_
_entity.id
_entity.type
_entity.pdbx_description
1 polymer ?
#
loop_
_entity_poly.entity_id
_entity_poly.type
_entity_poly.pdbx_seq_one_letter_code
_entity_poly.pdbx_strand_id
1 'polypeptide(L)'
;MVRTGSILKFAALFSAFLLAVFLTFQLLEINMDLKLSSMMSKSLPGNSLTEKPLRNKCGLSKSCPAAHFAFKVASGAASVVGPRMCLEDKVLMSSVKNNVGRGINIALVNGKNGQVVRTSSFDMWAGDVAPLIKFLQEIEEGTVVLMASFDDPATKLNDEARKLISDLGSSYVSKLGFRDNWVFVGGKGIKTKSPFEQVRSTTRDRTKLCVRK
;
A
#
# COMPACT_ATOMS: atom_id res chain seq x y z
N MET A 1 -38.26 -54.44 -37.27
CA MET A 1 -38.88 -53.36 -38.07
C MET A 1 -39.56 -52.39 -37.11
N VAL A 2 -38.79 -51.45 -36.53
CA VAL A 2 -39.32 -50.47 -35.57
C VAL A 2 -40.17 -49.47 -36.35
N ARG A 3 -41.49 -49.46 -36.08
CA ARG A 3 -42.46 -48.56 -36.73
C ARG A 3 -41.94 -47.12 -36.68
N THR A 4 -41.79 -46.49 -37.84
CA THR A 4 -41.32 -45.11 -38.03
C THR A 4 -42.08 -44.11 -37.15
N GLY A 5 -43.36 -44.39 -36.85
CA GLY A 5 -44.18 -43.60 -35.92
C GLY A 5 -43.77 -43.67 -34.45
N SER A 6 -43.00 -44.66 -34.01
CA SER A 6 -42.48 -44.76 -32.64
C SER A 6 -41.23 -43.89 -32.46
N ILE A 7 -40.31 -43.90 -33.43
CA ILE A 7 -39.10 -43.07 -33.44
C ILE A 7 -39.47 -41.58 -33.47
N LEU A 8 -40.49 -41.21 -34.28
CA LEU A 8 -40.98 -39.84 -34.35
C LEU A 8 -41.55 -39.37 -33.00
N LYS A 9 -42.25 -40.25 -32.27
CA LYS A 9 -42.78 -39.96 -30.93
C LYS A 9 -41.66 -39.81 -29.91
N PHE A 10 -40.64 -40.67 -29.93
CA PHE A 10 -39.47 -40.53 -29.05
C PHE A 10 -38.66 -39.27 -29.35
N ALA A 11 -38.50 -38.90 -30.63
CA ALA A 11 -37.84 -37.66 -31.02
C ALA A 11 -38.64 -36.42 -30.56
N ALA A 12 -39.96 -36.44 -30.69
CA ALA A 12 -40.83 -35.37 -30.20
C ALA A 12 -40.79 -35.24 -28.67
N LEU A 13 -40.79 -36.37 -27.93
CA LEU A 13 -40.66 -36.38 -26.47
C LEU A 13 -39.29 -35.88 -26.02
N PHE A 14 -38.22 -36.27 -26.71
CA PHE A 14 -36.88 -35.80 -26.39
C PHE A 14 -36.70 -34.30 -26.67
N SER A 15 -37.24 -33.81 -27.79
CA SER A 15 -37.25 -32.39 -28.11
C SER A 15 -38.07 -31.57 -27.09
N ALA A 16 -39.25 -32.06 -26.69
CA ALA A 16 -40.05 -31.42 -25.65
C ALA A 16 -39.34 -31.39 -24.29
N PHE A 17 -38.62 -32.47 -23.94
CA PHE A 17 -37.81 -32.52 -22.73
C PHE A 17 -36.65 -31.51 -22.76
N LEU A 18 -35.93 -31.41 -23.88
CA LEU A 18 -34.86 -30.41 -24.04
C LEU A 18 -35.38 -28.98 -23.97
N LEU A 19 -36.53 -28.70 -24.57
CA LEU A 19 -37.19 -27.38 -24.46
C LEU A 19 -37.61 -27.08 -23.03
N ALA A 20 -38.16 -28.07 -22.30
CA ALA A 20 -38.51 -27.89 -20.90
C ALA A 20 -37.29 -27.61 -20.03
N VAL A 21 -36.18 -28.33 -20.24
CA VAL A 21 -34.91 -28.10 -19.54
C VAL A 21 -34.33 -26.72 -19.88
N PHE A 22 -34.40 -26.30 -21.14
CA PHE A 22 -33.92 -24.98 -21.54
C PHE A 22 -34.75 -23.85 -20.90
N LEU A 23 -36.09 -24.00 -20.88
CA LEU A 23 -36.99 -23.04 -20.23
C LEU A 23 -36.80 -22.99 -18.71
N THR A 24 -36.51 -24.12 -18.05
CA THR A 24 -36.21 -24.12 -16.62
C THR A 24 -34.86 -23.49 -16.30
N PHE A 25 -33.84 -23.68 -17.14
CA PHE A 25 -32.55 -22.98 -17.00
C PHE A 25 -32.71 -21.46 -17.16
N GLN A 26 -33.44 -21.02 -18.19
CA GLN A 26 -33.77 -19.60 -18.41
C GLN A 26 -34.52 -19.00 -17.21
N LEU A 27 -35.51 -19.72 -16.66
CA LEU A 27 -36.24 -19.28 -15.46
C LEU A 27 -35.34 -19.22 -14.20
N LEU A 28 -34.39 -20.15 -14.07
CA LEU A 28 -33.43 -20.15 -12.96
C LEU A 28 -32.51 -18.93 -13.03
N GLU A 29 -32.06 -18.58 -14.23
CA GLU A 29 -31.21 -17.41 -14.49
C GLU A 29 -31.95 -16.10 -14.16
N ILE A 30 -33.21 -15.95 -14.59
CA ILE A 30 -34.07 -14.80 -14.26
C ILE A 30 -34.33 -14.70 -12.75
N ASN A 31 -34.57 -15.83 -12.07
CA ASN A 31 -34.81 -15.83 -10.63
C ASN A 31 -33.53 -15.47 -9.85
N MET A 32 -32.35 -15.85 -10.36
CA MET A 32 -31.06 -15.44 -9.79
C MET A 32 -30.79 -13.95 -10.00
N ASP A 33 -31.09 -13.39 -11.18
CA ASP A 33 -30.99 -11.96 -11.45
C ASP A 33 -31.99 -11.13 -10.62
N LEU A 34 -33.23 -11.60 -10.44
CA LEU A 34 -34.22 -10.94 -9.58
C LEU A 34 -33.85 -11.05 -8.10
N LYS A 35 -33.26 -12.16 -7.66
CA LYS A 35 -32.78 -12.32 -6.27
C LYS A 35 -31.52 -11.50 -6.02
N LEU A 36 -30.64 -11.36 -7.02
CA LEU A 36 -29.48 -10.46 -6.97
C LEU A 36 -29.93 -8.99 -6.99
N SER A 37 -30.87 -8.62 -7.86
CA SER A 37 -31.47 -7.28 -7.92
C SER A 37 -32.27 -6.93 -6.65
N SER A 38 -32.98 -7.89 -6.07
CA SER A 38 -33.66 -7.75 -4.76
C SER A 38 -32.66 -7.68 -3.60
N MET A 39 -31.50 -8.33 -3.69
CA MET A 39 -30.40 -8.16 -2.73
C MET A 39 -29.69 -6.81 -2.91
N MET A 40 -29.63 -6.28 -4.14
CA MET A 40 -29.05 -4.96 -4.43
C MET A 40 -30.02 -3.80 -4.13
N SER A 41 -31.34 -4.03 -4.14
CA SER A 41 -32.36 -2.99 -3.92
C SER A 41 -32.82 -2.85 -2.46
N LYS A 42 -32.21 -3.58 -1.51
CA LYS A 42 -32.54 -3.48 -0.07
C LYS A 42 -31.54 -2.68 0.78
N SER A 43 -30.71 -1.86 0.16
CA SER A 43 -29.97 -0.80 0.86
C SER A 43 -30.47 0.59 0.46
N LEU A 44 -31.15 1.22 1.42
CA LEU A 44 -31.71 2.59 1.52
C LEU A 44 -33.17 2.76 1.05
N PRO A 45 -34.02 3.44 1.85
CA PRO A 45 -33.72 4.71 2.51
C PRO A 45 -33.96 4.72 4.03
N GLY A 46 -32.89 4.95 4.77
CA GLY A 46 -32.96 5.40 6.15
C GLY A 46 -31.96 6.53 6.27
N ASN A 47 -32.42 7.69 6.74
CA ASN A 47 -31.62 8.88 6.97
C ASN A 47 -30.61 8.59 8.10
N SER A 48 -29.57 7.81 7.82
CA SER A 48 -28.35 7.83 8.61
C SER A 48 -27.35 8.60 7.77
N LEU A 49 -26.94 9.75 8.30
CA LEU A 49 -25.56 10.16 8.11
C LEU A 49 -24.72 8.96 8.56
N THR A 50 -24.39 8.04 7.66
CA THR A 50 -23.20 7.24 7.83
C THR A 50 -22.08 8.26 7.78
N GLU A 51 -21.81 8.87 8.92
CA GLU A 51 -20.50 9.44 9.19
C GLU A 51 -19.53 8.34 8.78
N LYS A 52 -18.89 8.50 7.61
CA LYS A 52 -17.65 7.76 7.33
C LYS A 52 -16.88 7.86 8.65
N PRO A 53 -16.49 6.74 9.29
CA PRO A 53 -15.81 6.81 10.57
C PRO A 53 -14.70 7.83 10.40
N LEU A 54 -14.72 8.91 11.19
CA LEU A 54 -13.86 10.08 11.04
C LEU A 54 -12.43 9.59 10.86
N ARG A 55 -12.00 9.48 9.58
CA ARG A 55 -10.73 8.84 9.27
C ARG A 55 -9.71 9.91 9.53
N ASN A 56 -8.95 9.75 10.61
CA ASN A 56 -7.82 10.62 10.88
C ASN A 56 -6.84 10.58 9.70
N LYS A 57 -6.07 11.66 9.56
CA LYS A 57 -5.10 11.84 8.48
C LYS A 57 -4.24 10.60 8.26
N CYS A 58 -4.00 10.24 7.00
CA CYS A 58 -3.34 9.01 6.53
C CYS A 58 -4.00 7.70 6.99
N GLY A 59 -5.25 7.73 7.45
CA GLY A 59 -5.94 6.58 8.04
C GLY A 59 -5.26 6.11 9.33
N LEU A 60 -4.90 7.06 10.18
CA LEU A 60 -4.46 6.82 11.56
C LEU A 60 -5.66 6.45 12.46
N SER A 61 -5.41 5.66 13.50
CA SER A 61 -6.46 5.28 14.47
C SER A 61 -6.83 6.41 15.43
N LYS A 62 -5.90 7.33 15.70
CA LYS A 62 -6.08 8.51 16.53
C LYS A 62 -5.58 9.75 15.79
N SER A 63 -6.15 10.91 16.11
CA SER A 63 -5.65 12.18 15.60
C SER A 63 -4.32 12.54 16.26
N CYS A 64 -3.49 13.30 15.55
CA CYS A 64 -2.24 13.81 16.10
C CYS A 64 -2.49 15.04 16.98
N PRO A 65 -1.66 15.26 18.03
CA PRO A 65 -1.71 16.49 18.81
C PRO A 65 -1.46 17.73 17.96
N ALA A 66 -1.80 18.91 18.49
CA ALA A 66 -1.45 20.18 17.86
C ALA A 66 0.08 20.28 17.66
N ALA A 67 0.49 21.03 16.62
CA ALA A 67 1.89 21.16 16.21
C ALA A 67 2.61 19.83 15.88
N HIS A 68 1.86 18.82 15.42
CA HIS A 68 2.44 17.60 14.83
C HIS A 68 1.91 17.39 13.41
N PHE A 69 2.70 16.70 12.60
CA PHE A 69 2.31 16.11 11.33
C PHE A 69 1.93 14.64 11.53
N ALA A 70 0.81 14.25 10.94
CA ALA A 70 0.37 12.88 10.80
C ALA A 70 1.10 12.22 9.63
N PHE A 71 1.74 11.08 9.87
CA PHE A 71 2.36 10.29 8.81
C PHE A 71 2.05 8.81 8.94
N LYS A 72 2.21 8.10 7.82
CA LYS A 72 2.11 6.65 7.77
C LYS A 72 3.04 6.11 6.71
N VAL A 73 3.97 5.26 7.14
CA VAL A 73 4.94 4.60 6.27
C VAL A 73 4.73 3.10 6.34
N ALA A 74 4.80 2.45 5.18
CA ALA A 74 4.80 1.01 5.03
C ALA A 74 5.87 0.63 4.01
N SER A 75 6.68 -0.38 4.35
CA SER A 75 7.59 -1.05 3.41
C SER A 75 6.81 -1.83 2.35
N GLY A 76 7.51 -2.25 1.31
CA GLY A 76 6.95 -3.13 0.30
C GLY A 76 6.70 -4.54 0.83
N ALA A 77 5.84 -5.28 0.13
CA ALA A 77 5.61 -6.70 0.38
C ALA A 77 6.24 -7.52 -0.75
N ALA A 78 7.30 -8.25 -0.42
CA ALA A 78 8.15 -8.95 -1.38
C ALA A 78 8.56 -8.01 -2.53
N SER A 79 8.44 -8.46 -3.77
CA SER A 79 8.70 -7.68 -5.00
C SER A 79 7.42 -7.24 -5.72
N VAL A 80 6.24 -7.47 -5.14
CA VAL A 80 4.94 -7.29 -5.82
C VAL A 80 4.22 -6.00 -5.44
N VAL A 81 4.25 -5.65 -4.15
CA VAL A 81 3.57 -4.44 -3.65
C VAL A 81 4.62 -3.49 -3.15
N GLY A 82 4.83 -2.39 -3.87
CA GLY A 82 5.72 -1.32 -3.46
C GLY A 82 5.29 -0.61 -2.16
N PRO A 83 6.21 0.14 -1.55
CA PRO A 83 6.00 0.82 -0.28
C PRO A 83 4.98 1.94 -0.42
N ARG A 84 4.47 2.42 0.71
CA ARG A 84 3.54 3.55 0.76
C ARG A 84 3.93 4.54 1.85
N MET A 85 4.08 5.80 1.47
CA MET A 85 4.36 6.92 2.38
C MET A 85 3.26 7.97 2.25
N CYS A 86 2.68 8.35 3.39
CA CYS A 86 1.66 9.40 3.49
C CYS A 86 2.05 10.40 4.58
N LEU A 87 1.83 11.68 4.31
CA LEU A 87 1.99 12.78 5.25
C LEU A 87 0.80 13.73 5.10
N GLU A 88 0.13 14.08 6.20
CA GLU A 88 -1.00 15.03 6.20
C GLU A 88 -2.06 14.70 5.13
N ASP A 89 -2.47 13.43 5.05
CA ASP A 89 -3.36 12.87 4.00
C ASP A 89 -2.84 12.90 2.55
N LYS A 90 -1.68 13.51 2.31
CA LYS A 90 -1.03 13.50 1.01
C LYS A 90 -0.16 12.27 0.86
N VAL A 91 -0.47 11.43 -0.13
CA VAL A 91 0.38 10.29 -0.51
C VAL A 91 1.61 10.82 -1.24
N LEU A 92 2.78 10.64 -0.63
CA LEU A 92 4.07 11.09 -1.16
C LEU A 92 4.62 10.07 -2.16
N MET A 93 4.67 8.80 -1.75
CA MET A 93 5.19 7.69 -2.55
C MET A 93 4.25 6.50 -2.46
N SER A 94 3.96 5.87 -3.61
CA SER A 94 3.20 4.62 -3.67
C SER A 94 3.30 3.97 -5.06
N SER A 95 3.01 2.66 -5.14
CA SER A 95 2.89 1.97 -6.43
C SER A 95 1.86 2.62 -7.36
N VAL A 96 0.73 3.11 -6.82
CA VAL A 96 -0.31 3.78 -7.61
C VAL A 96 0.18 5.11 -8.20
N LYS A 97 1.16 5.76 -7.58
CA LYS A 97 1.78 6.99 -8.09
C LYS A 97 2.92 6.71 -9.06
N ASN A 98 3.27 5.44 -9.30
CA ASN A 98 4.38 5.03 -10.16
C ASN A 98 5.72 5.72 -9.82
N ASN A 99 5.97 5.98 -8.53
CA ASN A 99 7.16 6.68 -8.06
C ASN A 99 7.91 5.91 -6.95
N VAL A 100 7.81 4.58 -6.99
CA VAL A 100 8.51 3.67 -6.06
C VAL A 100 9.27 2.62 -6.86
N GLY A 101 10.38 2.14 -6.30
CA GLY A 101 11.24 1.13 -6.93
C GLY A 101 11.91 0.24 -5.90
N ARG A 102 12.50 -0.86 -6.37
CA ARG A 102 13.29 -1.78 -5.53
C ARG A 102 14.38 -1.02 -4.77
N GLY A 103 14.72 -1.48 -3.58
CA GLY A 103 15.73 -0.89 -2.72
C GLY A 103 15.15 0.06 -1.68
N ILE A 104 15.77 1.23 -1.52
CA ILE A 104 15.39 2.23 -0.53
C ILE A 104 14.62 3.35 -1.22
N ASN A 105 13.40 3.58 -0.77
CA ASN A 105 12.55 4.68 -1.22
C ASN A 105 12.63 5.79 -0.18
N ILE A 106 12.82 7.03 -0.60
CA ILE A 106 13.04 8.19 0.28
C ILE A 106 12.15 9.36 -0.12
N ALA A 107 11.44 9.93 0.86
CA ALA A 107 10.73 11.20 0.73
C ALA A 107 11.30 12.23 1.71
N LEU A 108 11.70 13.38 1.18
CA LEU A 108 12.19 14.54 1.92
C LEU A 108 11.06 15.56 2.06
N VAL A 109 10.87 16.05 3.28
CA VAL A 109 9.80 16.96 3.64
C VAL A 109 10.38 18.09 4.47
N ASN A 110 10.00 19.33 4.19
CA ASN A 110 10.39 20.46 5.02
C ASN A 110 9.72 20.36 6.41
N GLY A 111 10.53 20.34 7.47
CA GLY A 111 10.04 20.15 8.84
C GLY A 111 9.16 21.27 9.39
N LYS A 112 9.19 22.47 8.81
CA LYS A 112 8.37 23.61 9.30
C LYS A 112 6.96 23.61 8.70
N ASN A 113 6.86 23.39 7.39
CA ASN A 113 5.61 23.56 6.66
C ASN A 113 5.01 22.25 6.11
N GLY A 114 5.73 21.12 6.20
CA GLY A 114 5.26 19.81 5.75
C GLY A 114 5.22 19.66 4.22
N GLN A 115 5.83 20.56 3.46
CA GLN A 115 5.89 20.47 2.00
C GLN A 115 6.95 19.46 1.56
N VAL A 116 6.64 18.74 0.48
CA VAL A 116 7.56 17.77 -0.13
C VAL A 116 8.67 18.52 -0.84
N VAL A 117 9.92 18.21 -0.49
CA VAL A 117 11.11 18.76 -1.14
C VAL A 117 11.51 17.87 -2.32
N ARG A 118 11.64 16.56 -2.08
CA ARG A 118 12.11 15.60 -3.08
C ARG A 118 11.63 14.19 -2.75
N THR A 119 11.41 13.36 -3.77
CA THR A 119 11.17 11.92 -3.61
C THR A 119 12.03 11.14 -4.59
N SER A 120 12.65 10.05 -4.15
CA SER A 120 13.51 9.23 -5.01
C SER A 120 13.57 7.79 -4.51
N SER A 121 13.90 6.85 -5.40
CA SER A 121 14.14 5.44 -5.07
C SER A 121 15.51 5.00 -5.57
N PHE A 122 16.21 4.21 -4.77
CA PHE A 122 17.57 3.76 -5.05
C PHE A 122 17.65 2.24 -4.97
N ASP A 123 18.01 1.59 -6.08
CA ASP A 123 18.10 0.13 -6.18
C ASP A 123 19.34 -0.38 -5.44
N MET A 124 19.14 -0.96 -4.26
CA MET A 124 20.20 -1.50 -3.42
C MET A 124 20.48 -2.98 -3.68
N TRP A 125 19.91 -3.57 -4.74
CA TRP A 125 20.21 -4.93 -5.18
C TRP A 125 21.13 -4.93 -6.41
N ALA A 126 20.69 -4.31 -7.50
CA ALA A 126 21.40 -4.30 -8.77
C ALA A 126 21.96 -2.93 -9.16
N GLY A 127 21.60 -1.86 -8.44
CA GLY A 127 22.06 -0.51 -8.71
C GLY A 127 23.41 -0.15 -8.09
N ASP A 128 23.82 1.09 -8.32
CA ASP A 128 24.98 1.73 -7.69
C ASP A 128 24.54 2.52 -6.44
N VAL A 129 25.41 2.53 -5.42
CA VAL A 129 25.20 3.24 -4.15
C VAL A 129 25.57 4.73 -4.24
N ALA A 130 26.42 5.14 -5.19
CA ALA A 130 26.88 6.52 -5.31
C ALA A 130 25.75 7.57 -5.45
N PRO A 131 24.67 7.34 -6.24
CA PRO A 131 23.55 8.26 -6.30
C PRO A 131 22.81 8.44 -4.97
N LEU A 132 22.71 7.38 -4.15
CA LEU A 132 22.12 7.46 -2.82
C LEU A 132 22.97 8.32 -1.89
N ILE A 133 24.29 8.10 -1.89
CA ILE A 133 25.23 8.87 -1.07
C ILE A 133 25.14 10.36 -1.41
N LYS A 134 25.19 10.71 -2.70
CA LYS A 134 25.03 12.10 -3.15
C LYS A 134 23.70 12.69 -2.70
N PHE A 135 22.60 11.95 -2.86
CA PHE A 135 21.28 12.38 -2.41
C PHE A 135 21.24 12.66 -0.90
N LEU A 136 21.86 11.81 -0.08
CA LEU A 136 21.89 11.96 1.38
C LEU A 136 22.75 13.15 1.84
N GLN A 137 23.84 13.43 1.13
CA GLN A 137 24.73 14.55 1.41
C GLN A 137 24.07 15.91 1.12
N GLU A 138 23.21 15.98 0.11
CA GLU A 138 22.46 17.19 -0.27
C GLU A 138 21.28 17.52 0.65
N ILE A 139 20.98 16.70 1.67
CA ILE A 139 19.85 16.96 2.58
C ILE A 139 20.18 18.15 3.50
N GLU A 140 19.37 19.19 3.38
CA GLU A 140 19.43 20.40 4.23
C GLU A 140 18.94 20.15 5.66
N GLU A 141 19.49 20.89 6.62
CA GLU A 141 19.05 20.85 8.01
C GLU A 141 17.57 21.20 8.18
N GLY A 142 16.91 20.54 9.14
CA GLY A 142 15.47 20.73 9.38
C GLY A 142 14.57 19.98 8.37
N THR A 143 15.16 19.20 7.46
CA THR A 143 14.41 18.28 6.59
C THR A 143 14.03 17.01 7.35
N VAL A 144 12.75 16.65 7.32
CA VAL A 144 12.22 15.36 7.77
C VAL A 144 12.41 14.34 6.66
N VAL A 145 12.93 13.17 6.99
CA VAL A 145 13.31 12.13 6.03
C VAL A 145 12.50 10.87 6.30
N LEU A 146 11.68 10.45 5.34
CA LEU A 146 10.91 9.21 5.41
C LEU A 146 11.59 8.19 4.49
N MET A 147 11.89 7.00 5.00
CA MET A 147 12.49 5.90 4.25
C MET A 147 11.66 4.62 4.40
N ALA A 148 11.56 3.86 3.31
CA ALA A 148 10.91 2.56 3.30
C ALA A 148 11.61 1.60 2.32
N SER A 149 11.85 0.36 2.75
CA SER A 149 12.42 -0.68 1.89
C SER A 149 11.39 -1.29 0.93
N PHE A 150 11.88 -1.81 -0.19
CA PHE A 150 11.12 -2.62 -1.14
C PHE A 150 12.02 -3.71 -1.76
N ASP A 151 11.58 -4.97 -1.69
CA ASP A 151 12.35 -6.17 -2.08
C ASP A 151 13.67 -6.30 -1.30
N ASP A 152 14.77 -5.67 -1.73
CA ASP A 152 16.05 -5.72 -1.01
C ASP A 152 16.68 -4.33 -0.83
N PRO A 153 16.79 -3.82 0.42
CA PRO A 153 17.42 -2.52 0.69
C PRO A 153 18.92 -2.57 0.99
N ALA A 154 19.56 -3.75 1.07
CA ALA A 154 20.84 -3.87 1.78
C ALA A 154 22.04 -4.33 0.97
N THR A 155 21.87 -5.08 -0.12
CA THR A 155 22.99 -5.78 -0.79
C THR A 155 24.09 -4.84 -1.27
N LYS A 156 23.76 -3.62 -1.70
CA LYS A 156 24.70 -2.59 -2.15
C LYS A 156 24.96 -1.48 -1.13
N LEU A 157 24.34 -1.51 0.05
CA LEU A 157 24.58 -0.52 1.10
C LEU A 157 25.98 -0.68 1.69
N ASN A 158 26.82 0.34 1.50
CA ASN A 158 28.16 0.43 2.08
C ASN A 158 28.17 1.20 3.42
N ASP A 159 29.33 1.21 4.07
CA ASP A 159 29.51 1.85 5.39
C ASP A 159 29.27 3.36 5.37
N GLU A 160 29.61 4.04 4.27
CA GLU A 160 29.36 5.48 4.12
C GLU A 160 27.86 5.78 4.08
N ALA A 161 27.09 5.09 3.24
CA ALA A 161 25.65 5.26 3.16
C ALA A 161 24.97 4.91 4.50
N ARG A 162 25.41 3.83 5.16
CA ARG A 162 24.91 3.44 6.49
C ARG A 162 25.21 4.52 7.54
N LYS A 163 26.39 5.13 7.52
CA LYS A 163 26.76 6.23 8.40
C LYS A 163 25.87 7.45 8.16
N LEU A 164 25.71 7.87 6.91
CA LEU A 164 24.85 9.02 6.55
C LEU A 164 23.41 8.82 7.02
N ILE A 165 22.85 7.61 6.86
CA ILE A 165 21.50 7.29 7.33
C ILE A 165 21.45 7.23 8.88
N SER A 166 22.51 6.74 9.53
CA SER A 166 22.63 6.72 10.99
C SER A 166 22.63 8.13 11.58
N ASP A 167 23.28 9.08 10.89
CA ASP A 167 23.34 10.50 11.27
C ASP A 167 21.98 11.21 11.14
N LEU A 168 21.06 10.67 10.33
CA LEU A 168 19.65 11.10 10.28
C LEU A 168 18.81 10.57 11.45
N GLY A 169 19.42 9.77 12.34
CA GLY A 169 18.79 9.24 13.55
C GLY A 169 18.46 7.75 13.51
N SER A 170 18.85 7.01 12.46
CA SER A 170 18.62 5.56 12.43
C SER A 170 19.51 4.84 13.44
N SER A 171 18.94 3.83 14.09
CA SER A 171 19.60 2.89 14.99
C SER A 171 19.83 1.53 14.33
N TYR A 172 19.00 1.17 13.35
CA TYR A 172 19.02 -0.16 12.74
C TYR A 172 19.77 -0.23 11.41
N VAL A 173 19.98 0.88 10.70
CA VAL A 173 20.59 0.86 9.35
C VAL A 173 21.98 0.22 9.32
N SER A 174 22.73 0.25 10.43
CA SER A 174 24.03 -0.42 10.54
C SER A 174 23.92 -1.95 10.47
N LYS A 175 22.76 -2.52 10.81
CA LYS A 175 22.48 -3.96 10.83
C LYS A 175 21.54 -4.40 9.70
N LEU A 176 21.06 -3.46 8.88
CA LEU A 176 20.10 -3.75 7.82
C LEU A 176 20.67 -4.76 6.83
N GLY A 177 19.98 -5.89 6.69
CA GLY A 177 20.40 -7.04 5.89
C GLY A 177 19.49 -7.33 4.70
N PHE A 178 19.85 -8.40 3.98
CA PHE A 178 19.19 -8.82 2.75
C PHE A 178 17.69 -9.03 2.97
N ARG A 179 16.87 -8.34 2.17
CA ARG A 179 15.40 -8.38 2.21
C ARG A 179 14.74 -8.00 3.54
N ASP A 180 15.43 -7.25 4.38
CA ASP A 180 14.80 -6.71 5.57
C ASP A 180 13.69 -5.71 5.21
N ASN A 181 12.51 -5.93 5.78
CA ASN A 181 11.44 -4.94 5.75
C ASN A 181 11.74 -3.88 6.80
N TRP A 182 12.02 -2.66 6.35
CA TRP A 182 12.46 -1.56 7.20
C TRP A 182 11.75 -0.29 6.81
N VAL A 183 11.31 0.44 7.83
CA VAL A 183 10.71 1.76 7.70
C VAL A 183 11.34 2.67 8.74
N PHE A 184 11.64 3.89 8.34
CA PHE A 184 12.35 4.85 9.16
C PHE A 184 11.83 6.25 8.88
N VAL A 185 11.63 7.04 9.92
CA VAL A 185 11.41 8.47 9.82
C VAL A 185 12.41 9.16 10.71
N GLY A 186 13.27 10.00 10.14
CA GLY A 186 14.29 10.75 10.86
C GLY A 186 14.33 12.20 10.41
N GLY A 187 15.44 12.86 10.67
CA GLY A 187 15.62 14.24 10.24
C GLY A 187 17.08 14.67 10.23
N LYS A 188 17.41 15.58 9.32
CA LYS A 188 18.73 16.18 9.27
C LYS A 188 18.90 17.18 10.43
N GLY A 189 19.94 16.99 11.22
CA GLY A 189 20.20 17.79 12.43
C GLY A 189 19.59 17.23 13.72
N ILE A 190 19.03 16.01 13.68
CA ILE A 190 18.56 15.34 14.90
C ILE A 190 19.76 15.01 15.80
N LYS A 191 19.63 15.29 17.11
CA LYS A 191 20.69 15.01 18.10
C LYS A 191 20.52 13.67 18.81
N THR A 192 19.41 12.99 18.57
CA THR A 192 19.02 11.74 19.23
C THR A 192 18.66 10.69 18.19
N LYS A 193 18.59 9.43 18.61
CA LYS A 193 17.98 8.39 17.78
C LYS A 193 16.50 8.69 17.56
N SER A 194 16.02 8.38 16.36
CA SER A 194 14.62 8.58 16.04
C SER A 194 13.77 7.53 16.75
N PRO A 195 12.63 7.93 17.36
CA PRO A 195 11.66 6.97 17.89
C PRO A 195 10.83 6.30 16.78
N PHE A 196 11.00 6.70 15.51
CA PHE A 196 10.16 6.28 14.40
C PHE A 196 10.91 5.32 13.46
N GLU A 197 11.34 4.19 13.99
CA GLU A 197 12.04 3.15 13.23
C GLU A 197 11.45 1.78 13.54
N GLN A 198 11.16 0.99 12.50
CA GLN A 198 10.65 -0.37 12.66
C GLN A 198 11.27 -1.32 11.64
N VAL A 199 11.49 -2.55 12.07
CA VAL A 199 12.00 -3.67 11.27
C VAL A 199 10.98 -4.80 11.33
N ARG A 200 10.80 -5.50 10.22
CA ARG A 200 9.80 -6.56 10.05
C ARG A 200 8.36 -6.06 10.24
N SER A 201 8.05 -4.90 9.66
CA SER A 201 6.68 -4.37 9.58
C SER A 201 5.84 -5.25 8.65
N THR A 202 5.25 -6.33 9.17
CA THR A 202 4.16 -7.00 8.46
C THR A 202 2.96 -6.06 8.37
N THR A 203 2.07 -6.26 7.40
CA THR A 203 0.92 -5.39 7.07
C THR A 203 0.09 -4.86 8.25
N ARG A 204 0.16 -5.52 9.43
CA ARG A 204 -0.50 -5.12 10.68
C ARG A 204 0.24 -3.97 11.42
N ASP A 205 1.57 -3.96 11.43
CA ASP A 205 2.38 -2.94 12.09
C ASP A 205 2.85 -1.90 11.09
N ARG A 206 1.92 -1.02 10.70
CA ARG A 206 2.29 0.22 10.02
C ARG A 206 2.77 1.19 11.10
N THR A 207 3.92 1.81 10.91
CA THR A 207 4.40 2.93 11.74
C THR A 207 3.41 4.08 11.61
N LYS A 208 2.41 4.09 12.49
CA LYS A 208 1.32 5.06 12.59
C LYS A 208 1.72 6.06 13.68
N LEU A 209 2.42 7.13 13.33
CA LEU A 209 2.92 8.08 14.32
C LEU A 209 2.75 9.53 13.88
N CYS A 210 2.98 10.43 14.83
CA CYS A 210 2.92 11.86 14.68
C CYS A 210 4.34 12.43 14.85
N VAL A 211 4.85 13.18 13.88
CA VAL A 211 6.14 13.90 13.99
C VAL A 211 5.87 15.33 14.42
N ARG A 212 6.63 15.87 15.37
CA ARG A 212 6.49 17.27 15.81
C ARG A 212 6.97 18.22 14.70
N LYS A 213 6.22 19.32 14.49
CA LYS A 213 6.57 20.41 13.58
C LYS A 213 7.75 21.24 14.10
#